data_AF-A0A836L5V2-F1
#
_entry.id   AF-A0A836L5V2-F1
#
_cell.length_a   1.000
_cell.length_b   1.000
_cell.length_c   1.000
_cell.angle_alpha   90.00
_cell.angle_beta   90.00
_cell.angle_gamma   90.00
#
_symmetry.space_group_name_H-M   'P 1'
#
loop_
_entity.id
_entity.type
_entity.pdbx_description
1 polymer ?
#
loop_
_entity_poly.entity_id
_entity_poly.type
_entity_poly.pdbx_seq_one_letter_code
_entity_poly.pdbx_strand_id
1 'polypeptide(L)'
;MAALEREYVLGPFCELRINTSLSSTQLSKVTLRKQLEEDGTSTAVRAEVFGTELLPEVPVHLPPGRSLSIFTSTGCTLLLVAPPTVLQRCYATSLGATWVRSLLDFHSHLERARVDARGRDDVGPRVLFVSDRHHCGASTSVRWLSNFAVRLGYHPLLLDGVVDTPAFAFPGSMALFHAQHCVDIEEEMNLTPALYVQVGQSRIANPRLYLHWVQQLLPHGMAKMARSERCRVGGLFFDFGVLEPHAVEQAEEAAAAAGSSADPSASAYPAPTALGCDKMQANPLDTLLDTIVVADIDHVCVVGSSWLRWKLVQRAWERFGGEGPMDIVQAMLDPRWDVPPEVACGGGQHFSLHLLDSVELVRSVPVPLWKRQRWLQYFFGTPTSPVKPTLVTLEATQVRVATVGAAAIDAMSTLLPMMDSEDANQQKADVAAVSFITLQDVALKDHIVAISTATEYERCPDGALRRLPFSEFERSIRQGAVLGFALVESVTPERLTLLVSGCPLDKELGLCFLLTEELLKS
;
A
#
# COMPACT_ATOMS: atom_id res chain seq x y z
N MET A 1 11.27 0.74 -33.68
CA MET A 1 11.98 -0.54 -33.90
C MET A 1 10.98 -1.66 -33.71
N ALA A 2 10.98 -2.66 -34.59
CA ALA A 2 10.05 -3.79 -34.51
C ALA A 2 10.38 -4.70 -33.31
N ALA A 3 9.34 -5.32 -32.74
CA ALA A 3 9.47 -6.34 -31.71
C ALA A 3 10.17 -7.57 -32.31
N LEU A 4 11.01 -8.19 -31.48
CA LEU A 4 11.72 -9.41 -31.82
C LEU A 4 11.20 -10.54 -30.94
N GLU A 5 11.28 -11.75 -31.47
CA GLU A 5 10.93 -12.96 -30.75
C GLU A 5 12.21 -13.65 -30.24
N ARG A 6 12.17 -14.15 -29.01
CA ARG A 6 13.24 -14.94 -28.42
C ARG A 6 12.67 -16.02 -27.51
N GLU A 7 13.18 -17.24 -27.67
CA GLU A 7 12.84 -18.35 -26.81
C GLU A 7 13.82 -18.48 -25.65
N TYR A 8 13.28 -18.80 -24.48
CA TYR A 8 14.03 -19.03 -23.25
C TYR A 8 13.65 -20.41 -22.71
N VAL A 9 14.63 -21.30 -22.60
CA VAL A 9 14.48 -22.61 -21.97
C VAL A 9 14.90 -22.48 -20.52
N LEU A 10 13.97 -22.71 -19.60
CA LEU A 10 14.18 -22.63 -18.17
C LEU A 10 14.21 -24.04 -17.57
N GLY A 11 15.21 -24.30 -16.73
CA GLY A 11 15.25 -25.50 -15.90
C GLY A 11 14.21 -25.46 -14.77
N PRO A 12 14.00 -26.57 -14.07
CA PRO A 12 13.16 -26.60 -12.87
C PRO A 12 13.64 -25.61 -11.82
N PHE A 13 12.71 -24.93 -11.15
CA PHE A 13 12.97 -23.90 -10.15
C PHE A 13 13.74 -22.67 -10.68
N CYS A 14 13.84 -22.47 -11.99
CA CYS A 14 14.42 -21.26 -12.57
C CYS A 14 13.36 -20.19 -12.82
N GLU A 15 13.84 -18.98 -13.10
CA GLU A 15 13.00 -17.86 -13.48
C GLU A 15 13.59 -17.06 -14.65
N LEU A 16 12.72 -16.38 -15.40
CA LEU A 16 13.07 -15.38 -16.39
C LEU A 16 12.79 -13.99 -15.84
N ARG A 17 13.84 -13.18 -15.72
CA ARG A 17 13.76 -11.78 -15.29
C ARG A 17 13.56 -10.87 -16.48
N ILE A 18 12.55 -10.02 -16.41
CA ILE A 18 12.14 -9.12 -17.50
C ILE A 18 11.97 -7.71 -16.95
N ASN A 19 12.52 -6.73 -17.66
CA ASN A 19 12.30 -5.31 -17.42
C ASN A 19 11.60 -4.70 -18.63
N THR A 20 10.29 -4.50 -18.56
CA THR A 20 9.51 -3.91 -19.65
C THR A 20 9.75 -2.40 -19.75
N SER A 21 9.58 -1.86 -20.96
CA SER A 21 9.81 -0.44 -21.22
C SER A 21 8.50 0.36 -21.15
N LEU A 22 8.56 1.55 -20.55
CA LEU A 22 7.49 2.55 -20.61
C LEU A 22 7.47 3.33 -21.94
N SER A 23 8.63 3.47 -22.58
CA SER A 23 8.80 4.31 -23.77
C SER A 23 8.46 3.59 -25.07
N SER A 24 8.21 2.28 -25.03
CA SER A 24 7.88 1.51 -26.22
C SER A 24 6.38 1.50 -26.45
N THR A 25 5.96 1.75 -27.69
CA THR A 25 4.57 1.59 -28.12
C THR A 25 4.20 0.12 -28.34
N GLN A 26 5.18 -0.79 -28.36
CA GLN A 26 4.95 -2.22 -28.51
C GLN A 26 5.01 -2.90 -27.16
N LEU A 27 3.89 -3.51 -26.75
CA LEU A 27 3.81 -4.28 -25.52
C LEU A 27 4.65 -5.54 -25.64
N SER A 28 5.32 -5.88 -24.54
CA SER A 28 6.01 -7.16 -24.43
C SER A 28 4.96 -8.22 -24.14
N LYS A 29 5.00 -9.34 -24.87
CA LYS A 29 4.11 -10.49 -24.62
C LYS A 29 4.93 -11.74 -24.36
N VAL A 30 4.46 -12.58 -23.45
CA VAL A 30 5.05 -13.88 -23.16
C VAL A 30 4.06 -14.98 -23.45
N THR A 31 4.52 -16.08 -24.02
CA THR A 31 3.72 -17.28 -24.25
C THR A 31 4.45 -18.48 -23.65
N LEU A 32 3.75 -19.24 -22.82
CA LEU A 32 4.23 -20.54 -22.34
C LEU A 32 4.08 -21.56 -23.47
N ARG A 33 5.17 -22.19 -23.91
CA ARG A 33 5.10 -23.22 -24.95
C ARG A 33 4.53 -24.52 -24.39
N LYS A 34 3.66 -25.17 -25.16
CA LYS A 34 3.24 -26.55 -24.90
C LYS A 34 4.40 -27.50 -25.18
N GLN A 35 4.71 -28.37 -24.23
CA GLN A 35 5.70 -29.42 -24.44
C GLN A 35 5.07 -30.57 -25.25
N LEU A 36 5.77 -31.03 -26.28
CA LEU A 36 5.37 -32.18 -27.09
C LEU A 36 5.53 -33.46 -26.27
N GLU A 37 4.50 -34.32 -26.29
CA GLU A 37 4.51 -35.60 -25.61
C GLU A 37 5.39 -36.58 -26.39
N GLU A 38 6.63 -36.83 -25.92
CA GLU A 38 7.49 -37.84 -26.58
C GLU A 38 7.40 -39.24 -25.97
N ASP A 39 6.85 -39.47 -24.76
CA ASP A 39 6.88 -40.84 -24.18
C ASP A 39 5.76 -41.15 -23.13
N GLY A 40 4.58 -40.53 -23.23
CA GLY A 40 3.42 -40.89 -22.38
C GLY A 40 3.51 -40.56 -20.88
N THR A 41 4.67 -40.11 -20.38
CA THR A 41 4.84 -39.50 -19.06
C THR A 41 5.05 -37.99 -19.20
N SER A 42 3.98 -37.26 -19.49
CA SER A 42 4.02 -35.79 -19.55
C SER A 42 3.94 -35.19 -18.15
N THR A 43 5.06 -34.66 -17.63
CA THR A 43 5.00 -33.70 -16.52
C THR A 43 4.41 -32.40 -17.03
N ALA A 44 3.23 -32.02 -16.52
CA ALA A 44 2.56 -30.78 -16.90
C ALA A 44 3.47 -29.58 -16.65
N VAL A 45 3.80 -28.84 -17.73
CA VAL A 45 4.63 -27.64 -17.67
C VAL A 45 3.89 -26.53 -16.93
N ARG A 46 4.56 -25.89 -15.98
CA ARG A 46 4.02 -24.76 -15.22
C ARG A 46 4.95 -23.57 -15.27
N ALA A 47 4.39 -22.41 -15.54
CA ALA A 47 5.05 -21.13 -15.37
C ALA A 47 4.06 -20.15 -14.78
N GLU A 48 4.53 -19.20 -13.99
CA GLU A 48 3.67 -18.26 -13.28
C GLU A 48 4.35 -16.90 -13.11
N VAL A 49 3.51 -15.86 -13.13
CA VAL A 49 3.92 -14.46 -12.94
C VAL A 49 3.20 -13.95 -11.71
N PHE A 50 3.95 -13.59 -10.68
CA PHE A 50 3.38 -13.15 -9.41
C PHE A 50 2.40 -14.17 -8.78
N GLY A 51 2.62 -15.47 -8.98
CA GLY A 51 1.76 -16.55 -8.48
C GLY A 51 0.51 -16.83 -9.32
N THR A 52 0.28 -16.08 -10.40
CA THR A 52 -0.77 -16.34 -11.40
C THR A 52 -0.21 -17.26 -12.49
N GLU A 53 -0.84 -18.41 -12.71
CA GLU A 53 -0.39 -19.41 -13.69
C GLU A 53 -0.57 -18.93 -15.14
N LEU A 54 0.42 -19.19 -15.98
CA LEU A 54 0.35 -19.00 -17.43
C LEU A 54 -0.31 -20.20 -18.09
N LEU A 55 -1.26 -19.94 -18.97
CA LEU A 55 -1.89 -20.98 -19.79
C LEU A 55 -1.00 -21.28 -21.02
N PRO A 56 -0.72 -22.57 -21.32
CA PRO A 56 0.05 -22.94 -22.50
C PRO A 56 -0.57 -22.39 -23.80
N GLU A 57 0.28 -21.89 -24.69
CA GLU A 57 -0.06 -21.26 -25.98
C GLU A 57 -0.96 -20.03 -25.92
N VAL A 58 -1.27 -19.52 -24.72
CA VAL A 58 -2.00 -18.25 -24.55
C VAL A 58 -0.98 -17.12 -24.35
N PRO A 59 -0.91 -16.13 -25.26
CA PRO A 59 -0.05 -14.97 -25.07
C PRO A 59 -0.60 -14.07 -23.96
N VAL A 60 0.27 -13.63 -23.05
CA VAL A 60 -0.03 -12.67 -21.98
C VAL A 60 0.78 -11.41 -22.18
N HIS A 61 0.13 -10.25 -22.16
CA HIS A 61 0.76 -8.94 -22.25
C HIS A 61 1.35 -8.52 -20.90
N LEU A 62 2.64 -8.24 -20.89
CA LEU A 62 3.34 -7.78 -19.71
C LEU A 62 3.11 -6.28 -19.54
N PRO A 63 2.71 -5.79 -18.36
CA PRO A 63 2.48 -4.37 -18.15
C PRO A 63 3.75 -3.54 -18.44
N PRO A 64 3.63 -2.36 -19.06
CA PRO A 64 4.78 -1.54 -19.40
C PRO A 64 5.42 -0.93 -18.14
N GLY A 65 6.75 -0.73 -18.17
CA GLY A 65 7.51 -0.12 -17.07
C GLY A 65 7.68 -0.99 -15.82
N ARG A 66 7.50 -2.30 -15.94
CA ARG A 66 7.58 -3.24 -14.81
C ARG A 66 8.86 -4.06 -14.85
N SER A 67 9.41 -4.29 -13.65
CA SER A 67 10.38 -5.35 -13.40
C SER A 67 9.61 -6.55 -12.87
N LEU A 68 9.69 -7.67 -13.54
CA LEU A 68 8.90 -8.86 -13.24
C LEU A 68 9.71 -10.13 -13.43
N SER A 69 9.27 -11.17 -12.74
CA SER A 69 9.88 -12.50 -12.79
C SER A 69 8.82 -13.52 -13.19
N ILE A 70 9.17 -14.37 -14.16
CA ILE A 70 8.38 -15.53 -14.57
C ILE A 70 9.08 -16.77 -14.03
N PHE A 71 8.50 -17.40 -13.03
CA PHE A 71 9.08 -18.57 -12.38
C PHE A 71 8.44 -19.86 -12.91
N THR A 72 9.21 -20.94 -12.91
CA THR A 72 8.74 -22.29 -13.23
C THR A 72 9.18 -23.29 -12.18
N SER A 73 8.24 -24.08 -11.67
CA SER A 73 8.53 -25.17 -10.73
C SER A 73 9.01 -26.44 -11.46
N THR A 74 8.56 -26.68 -12.68
CA THR A 74 8.81 -27.92 -13.45
C THR A 74 9.90 -27.79 -14.51
N GLY A 75 10.29 -26.56 -14.85
CA GLY A 75 10.98 -26.25 -16.10
C GLY A 75 9.99 -26.02 -17.23
N CYS A 76 10.32 -25.10 -18.14
CA CYS A 76 9.45 -24.70 -19.25
C CYS A 76 10.22 -24.00 -20.38
N THR A 77 9.58 -23.86 -21.55
CA THR A 77 10.03 -22.97 -22.61
C THR A 77 9.09 -21.77 -22.73
N LEU A 78 9.63 -20.57 -22.68
CA LEU A 78 8.90 -19.31 -22.84
C LEU A 78 9.29 -18.64 -24.15
N LEU A 79 8.30 -18.23 -24.93
CA LEU A 79 8.48 -17.33 -26.07
C LEU A 79 8.22 -15.90 -25.59
N LEU A 80 9.25 -15.05 -25.61
CA LEU A 80 9.14 -13.62 -25.32
C LEU A 80 9.19 -12.83 -26.61
N VAL A 81 8.14 -12.05 -26.88
CA VAL A 81 8.13 -11.07 -27.97
C VAL A 81 8.17 -9.68 -27.37
N ALA A 82 9.28 -8.96 -27.61
CA ALA A 82 9.53 -7.68 -26.97
C ALA A 82 10.45 -6.78 -27.81
N PRO A 83 10.49 -5.47 -27.51
CA PRO A 83 11.47 -4.57 -28.12
C PRO A 83 12.91 -5.03 -27.86
N PRO A 84 13.88 -4.76 -28.78
CA PRO A 84 15.26 -5.17 -28.60
C PRO A 84 15.89 -4.72 -27.27
N THR A 85 15.52 -3.53 -26.79
CA THR A 85 16.00 -2.97 -25.51
C THR A 85 15.51 -3.76 -24.29
N VAL A 86 14.32 -4.37 -24.37
CA VAL A 86 13.79 -5.25 -23.33
C VAL A 86 14.55 -6.58 -23.38
N LEU A 87 14.66 -7.21 -24.55
CA LEU A 87 15.37 -8.48 -24.71
C LEU A 87 16.84 -8.45 -24.29
N GLN A 88 17.52 -7.31 -24.48
CA GLN A 88 18.90 -7.12 -24.02
C GLN A 88 19.05 -7.09 -22.49
N ARG A 89 17.99 -6.74 -21.77
CA ARG A 89 17.97 -6.67 -20.29
C ARG A 89 17.36 -7.90 -19.64
N CYS A 90 16.79 -8.82 -20.43
CA CYS A 90 16.17 -10.04 -19.94
C CYS A 90 17.21 -11.15 -19.77
N TYR A 91 17.17 -11.84 -18.64
CA TYR A 91 18.05 -12.97 -18.36
C TYR A 91 17.31 -14.07 -17.60
N ALA A 92 17.72 -15.31 -17.82
CA ALA A 92 17.23 -16.48 -17.11
C ALA A 92 18.21 -16.86 -16.01
N THR A 93 17.71 -17.27 -14.84
CA THR A 93 18.55 -17.83 -13.78
C THR A 93 18.95 -19.26 -14.12
N SER A 94 20.21 -19.62 -13.92
CA SER A 94 20.74 -20.97 -14.18
C SER A 94 20.74 -21.87 -12.95
N LEU A 95 20.79 -21.27 -11.76
CA LEU A 95 20.74 -21.93 -10.45
C LEU A 95 19.47 -21.42 -9.79
N GLY A 96 18.58 -22.34 -9.39
CA GLY A 96 17.19 -22.03 -9.07
C GLY A 96 16.97 -20.81 -8.17
N ALA A 97 15.83 -20.14 -8.37
CA ALA A 97 15.48 -18.88 -7.73
C ALA A 97 15.39 -19.04 -6.20
N THR A 98 16.43 -18.60 -5.49
CA THR A 98 16.56 -18.75 -4.03
C THR A 98 15.41 -18.09 -3.28
N TRP A 99 15.00 -16.89 -3.72
CA TRP A 99 13.90 -16.15 -3.10
C TRP A 99 12.55 -16.85 -3.18
N VAL A 100 12.33 -17.67 -4.21
CA VAL A 100 11.08 -18.44 -4.33
C VAL A 100 11.04 -19.55 -3.28
N ARG A 101 12.19 -20.08 -2.86
CA ARG A 101 12.23 -21.12 -1.81
C ARG A 101 11.76 -20.56 -0.48
N SER A 102 12.33 -19.45 -0.01
CA SER A 102 11.89 -18.81 1.24
C SER A 102 10.43 -18.39 1.18
N LEU A 103 9.95 -17.91 0.02
CA LEU A 103 8.53 -17.61 -0.20
C LEU A 103 7.63 -18.86 -0.09
N LEU A 104 8.01 -19.99 -0.69
CA LEU A 104 7.24 -21.24 -0.68
C LEU A 104 7.24 -21.92 0.70
N ASP A 105 8.36 -21.85 1.42
CA ASP A 105 8.47 -22.31 2.80
C ASP A 105 7.53 -21.51 3.70
N PHE A 106 7.51 -20.18 3.53
CA PHE A 106 6.60 -19.31 4.27
C PHE A 106 5.13 -19.52 3.85
N HIS A 107 4.84 -19.72 2.56
CA HIS A 107 3.50 -20.11 2.10
C HIS A 107 3.01 -21.39 2.80
N SER A 108 3.88 -22.40 2.90
CA SER A 108 3.58 -23.66 3.58
C SER A 108 3.33 -23.46 5.08
N HIS A 109 4.08 -22.56 5.73
CA HIS A 109 3.84 -22.14 7.11
C HIS A 109 2.47 -21.50 7.28
N LEU A 110 2.13 -20.52 6.42
CA LEU A 110 0.82 -19.88 6.44
C LEU A 110 -0.31 -20.88 6.23
N GLU A 111 -0.14 -21.88 5.36
CA GLU A 111 -1.17 -22.88 5.13
C GLU A 111 -1.43 -23.75 6.36
N ARG A 112 -0.39 -24.13 7.12
CA ARG A 112 -0.58 -24.80 8.40
C ARG A 112 -1.37 -23.93 9.37
N ALA A 113 -1.02 -22.64 9.47
CA ALA A 113 -1.75 -21.69 10.31
C ALA A 113 -3.22 -21.56 9.89
N ARG A 114 -3.53 -21.57 8.58
CA ARG A 114 -4.91 -21.58 8.08
C ARG A 114 -5.68 -22.84 8.47
N VAL A 115 -5.06 -24.01 8.32
CA VAL A 115 -5.68 -25.29 8.70
C VAL A 115 -5.99 -25.32 10.19
N ASP A 116 -5.06 -24.85 11.03
CA ASP A 116 -5.25 -24.77 12.48
C ASP A 116 -6.35 -23.77 12.86
N ALA A 117 -6.34 -22.57 12.29
CA ALA A 117 -7.36 -21.54 12.49
C ALA A 117 -8.75 -22.04 12.06
N ARG A 118 -8.82 -22.77 10.94
CA ARG A 118 -10.06 -23.40 10.48
C ARG A 118 -10.58 -24.43 11.48
N GLY A 119 -9.71 -25.28 12.01
CA GLY A 119 -10.07 -26.30 13.00
C GLY A 119 -10.54 -25.74 14.34
N ARG A 120 -10.09 -24.53 14.71
CA ARG A 120 -10.46 -23.83 15.95
C ARG A 120 -11.56 -22.78 15.78
N ASP A 121 -12.11 -22.63 14.58
CA ASP A 121 -13.03 -21.55 14.20
C ASP A 121 -12.47 -20.13 14.46
N ASP A 122 -11.15 -19.97 14.32
CA ASP A 122 -10.40 -18.75 14.63
C ASP A 122 -9.98 -17.97 13.36
N VAL A 123 -9.50 -16.74 13.48
CA VAL A 123 -9.02 -15.96 12.34
C VAL A 123 -7.73 -16.56 11.79
N GLY A 124 -7.61 -16.59 10.45
CA GLY A 124 -6.39 -17.00 9.75
C GLY A 124 -5.25 -15.99 9.97
N PRO A 125 -4.06 -16.28 9.43
CA PRO A 125 -2.87 -15.48 9.70
C PRO A 125 -3.00 -14.03 9.22
N ARG A 126 -2.55 -13.09 10.05
CA ARG A 126 -2.52 -11.65 9.77
C ARG A 126 -1.07 -11.20 9.63
N VAL A 127 -0.64 -11.13 8.37
CA VAL A 127 0.75 -11.01 7.99
C VAL A 127 1.06 -9.59 7.51
N LEU A 128 2.06 -8.94 8.11
CA LEU A 128 2.56 -7.63 7.69
C LEU A 128 3.92 -7.78 6.98
N PHE A 129 4.08 -7.11 5.85
CA PHE A 129 5.31 -7.12 5.05
C PHE A 129 5.98 -5.77 5.11
N VAL A 130 7.28 -5.77 5.41
CA VAL A 130 8.10 -4.57 5.47
C VAL A 130 9.49 -4.82 4.91
N SER A 131 10.08 -3.82 4.28
CA SER A 131 11.48 -3.83 3.86
C SER A 131 12.19 -2.53 4.22
N ASP A 132 13.52 -2.52 4.13
CA ASP A 132 14.34 -1.32 4.30
C ASP A 132 14.66 -0.61 2.97
N ARG A 133 14.38 -1.27 1.84
CA ARG A 133 14.61 -0.74 0.49
C ARG A 133 13.42 -1.02 -0.42
N HIS A 134 13.17 -0.11 -1.37
CA HIS A 134 12.08 -0.20 -2.33
C HIS A 134 12.15 -1.39 -3.30
N HIS A 135 13.33 -1.94 -3.55
CA HIS A 135 13.55 -3.00 -4.54
C HIS A 135 13.64 -4.41 -3.93
N CYS A 136 13.39 -4.56 -2.62
CA CYS A 136 13.41 -5.87 -1.96
C CYS A 136 12.25 -6.79 -2.36
N GLY A 137 11.14 -6.23 -2.87
CA GLY A 137 10.00 -7.02 -3.35
C GLY A 137 8.98 -7.40 -2.27
N ALA A 138 8.76 -6.54 -1.26
CA ALA A 138 7.71 -6.75 -0.25
C ALA A 138 6.32 -6.92 -0.89
N SER A 139 5.88 -5.94 -1.68
CA SER A 139 4.61 -6.02 -2.43
C SER A 139 4.57 -7.17 -3.43
N THR A 140 5.73 -7.58 -3.95
CA THR A 140 5.82 -8.78 -4.80
C THR A 140 5.47 -10.02 -4.00
N SER A 141 6.09 -10.21 -2.84
CA SER A 141 5.79 -11.33 -1.94
C SER A 141 4.31 -11.35 -1.52
N VAL A 142 3.74 -10.19 -1.21
CA VAL A 142 2.31 -10.03 -0.91
C VAL A 142 1.44 -10.53 -2.06
N ARG A 143 1.73 -10.12 -3.31
CA ARG A 143 0.99 -10.54 -4.50
C ARG A 143 1.06 -12.04 -4.72
N TRP A 144 2.26 -12.62 -4.61
CA TRP A 144 2.48 -14.06 -4.75
C TRP A 144 1.69 -14.87 -3.70
N LEU A 145 1.83 -14.52 -2.43
CA LEU A 145 1.18 -15.25 -1.33
C LEU A 145 -0.34 -15.10 -1.36
N SER A 146 -0.84 -13.94 -1.76
CA SER A 146 -2.28 -13.72 -1.97
C SER A 146 -2.81 -14.61 -3.10
N ASN A 147 -2.10 -14.70 -4.22
CA ASN A 147 -2.48 -15.55 -5.35
C ASN A 147 -2.41 -17.04 -5.01
N PHE A 148 -1.40 -17.48 -4.25
CA PHE A 148 -1.34 -18.85 -3.75
C PHE A 148 -2.51 -19.18 -2.81
N ALA A 149 -2.87 -18.27 -1.90
CA ALA A 149 -4.04 -18.46 -1.03
C ALA A 149 -5.34 -18.57 -1.84
N VAL A 150 -5.51 -17.75 -2.87
CA VAL A 150 -6.67 -17.83 -3.77
C VAL A 150 -6.74 -19.15 -4.51
N ARG A 151 -5.60 -19.67 -5.00
CA ARG A 151 -5.51 -20.97 -5.68
C ARG A 151 -5.91 -22.14 -4.78
N LEU A 152 -5.69 -22.02 -3.47
CA LEU A 152 -6.14 -22.99 -2.47
C LEU A 152 -7.61 -22.79 -2.05
N GLY A 153 -8.31 -21.79 -2.61
CA GLY A 153 -9.74 -21.54 -2.37
C GLY A 153 -10.04 -20.59 -1.21
N TYR A 154 -9.03 -19.94 -0.63
CA TYR A 154 -9.21 -18.87 0.35
C TYR A 154 -9.43 -17.52 -0.31
N HIS A 155 -10.03 -16.57 0.40
CA HIS A 155 -10.21 -15.20 -0.09
C HIS A 155 -9.57 -14.19 0.86
N PRO A 156 -8.23 -14.09 0.91
CA PRO A 156 -7.55 -13.25 1.86
C PRO A 156 -7.89 -11.76 1.65
N LEU A 157 -7.85 -11.00 2.74
CA LEU A 157 -7.88 -9.55 2.66
C LEU A 157 -6.47 -9.03 2.36
N LEU A 158 -6.39 -8.00 1.54
CA LEU A 158 -5.13 -7.34 1.18
C LEU A 158 -5.25 -5.85 1.51
N LEU A 159 -4.47 -5.37 2.48
CA LEU A 159 -4.36 -3.96 2.84
C LEU A 159 -3.06 -3.39 2.26
N ASP A 160 -3.18 -2.49 1.30
CA ASP A 160 -2.04 -1.70 0.80
C ASP A 160 -1.95 -0.41 1.64
N GLY A 161 -1.00 -0.40 2.58
CA GLY A 161 -0.71 0.75 3.41
C GLY A 161 0.46 1.59 2.90
N VAL A 162 0.88 1.41 1.64
CA VAL A 162 1.97 2.18 1.03
C VAL A 162 1.40 3.43 0.36
N VAL A 163 1.67 4.61 0.91
CA VAL A 163 1.06 5.86 0.44
C VAL A 163 1.80 6.45 -0.77
N ASP A 164 3.14 6.43 -0.77
CA ASP A 164 3.92 7.19 -1.75
C ASP A 164 4.06 6.45 -3.09
N THR A 165 4.32 5.14 -3.02
CA THR A 165 4.51 4.30 -4.22
C THR A 165 3.78 2.97 -4.10
N PRO A 166 2.45 2.99 -3.93
CA PRO A 166 1.64 1.78 -3.77
C PRO A 166 1.81 0.83 -4.95
N ALA A 167 1.79 -0.46 -4.65
CA ALA A 167 1.80 -1.50 -5.66
C ALA A 167 0.39 -1.87 -6.13
N PHE A 168 -0.62 -1.72 -5.25
CA PHE A 168 -1.99 -2.14 -5.49
C PHE A 168 -2.96 -0.95 -5.50
N ALA A 169 -2.77 0.03 -4.63
CA ALA A 169 -3.60 1.24 -4.53
C ALA A 169 -3.15 2.36 -5.50
N PHE A 170 -3.62 3.57 -5.25
CA PHE A 170 -3.22 4.80 -5.97
C PHE A 170 -2.40 5.72 -5.06
N PRO A 171 -1.45 6.51 -5.60
CA PRO A 171 -0.64 7.43 -4.81
C PRO A 171 -1.48 8.32 -3.88
N GLY A 172 -1.06 8.45 -2.63
CA GLY A 172 -1.77 9.25 -1.61
C GLY A 172 -2.94 8.52 -0.93
N SER A 173 -3.25 7.28 -1.33
CA SER A 173 -4.37 6.50 -0.79
C SER A 173 -3.90 5.20 -0.12
N MET A 174 -4.69 4.71 0.84
CA MET A 174 -4.65 3.31 1.28
C MET A 174 -5.86 2.58 0.74
N ALA A 175 -5.71 1.27 0.51
CA ALA A 175 -6.80 0.46 -0.03
C ALA A 175 -6.89 -0.91 0.65
N LEU A 176 -8.11 -1.33 0.96
CA LEU A 176 -8.42 -2.67 1.42
C LEU A 176 -9.14 -3.44 0.31
N PHE A 177 -8.49 -4.49 -0.19
CA PHE A 177 -9.00 -5.39 -1.21
C PHE A 177 -9.47 -6.71 -0.60
N HIS A 178 -10.40 -7.34 -1.29
CA HIS A 178 -10.85 -8.71 -1.01
C HIS A 178 -10.49 -9.59 -2.20
N ALA A 179 -9.40 -10.35 -2.09
CA ALA A 179 -8.86 -11.13 -3.19
C ALA A 179 -9.65 -12.44 -3.38
N GLN A 180 -10.55 -12.47 -4.35
CA GLN A 180 -11.34 -13.67 -4.70
C GLN A 180 -10.77 -14.45 -5.87
N HIS A 181 -10.02 -13.77 -6.72
CA HIS A 181 -9.39 -14.29 -7.93
C HIS A 181 -7.93 -13.89 -7.92
N CYS A 182 -7.10 -14.66 -8.62
CA CYS A 182 -5.71 -14.29 -8.76
C CYS A 182 -5.62 -12.92 -9.45
N VAL A 183 -4.70 -12.09 -8.99
CA VAL A 183 -4.44 -10.77 -9.58
C VAL A 183 -4.04 -10.96 -11.03
N ASP A 184 -4.80 -10.35 -11.94
CA ASP A 184 -4.55 -10.43 -13.37
C ASP A 184 -3.16 -9.88 -13.73
N ILE A 185 -2.48 -10.50 -14.69
CA ILE A 185 -1.11 -10.11 -15.05
C ILE A 185 -1.11 -8.79 -15.82
N GLU A 186 -2.07 -8.56 -16.71
CA GLU A 186 -2.13 -7.42 -17.61
C GLU A 186 -2.80 -6.21 -16.95
N GLU A 187 -3.93 -6.44 -16.26
CA GLU A 187 -4.75 -5.42 -15.59
C GLU A 187 -4.28 -5.09 -14.18
N GLU A 188 -3.56 -6.02 -13.54
CA GLU A 188 -3.16 -5.94 -12.14
C GLU A 188 -4.38 -5.74 -11.22
N MET A 189 -4.36 -4.73 -10.35
CA MET A 189 -5.48 -4.40 -9.46
C MET A 189 -6.35 -3.25 -9.97
N ASN A 190 -6.12 -2.75 -11.19
CA ASN A 190 -6.74 -1.51 -11.67
C ASN A 190 -8.27 -1.57 -11.72
N LEU A 191 -8.83 -2.76 -12.00
CA LEU A 191 -10.28 -2.98 -12.07
C LEU A 191 -10.83 -3.75 -10.87
N THR A 192 -9.99 -4.03 -9.86
CA THR A 192 -10.42 -4.78 -8.68
C THR A 192 -11.12 -3.85 -7.68
N PRO A 193 -12.36 -4.14 -7.26
CA PRO A 193 -13.05 -3.33 -6.25
C PRO A 193 -12.29 -3.32 -4.92
N ALA A 194 -12.17 -2.14 -4.32
CA ALA A 194 -11.51 -1.95 -3.03
C ALA A 194 -12.19 -0.84 -2.22
N LEU A 195 -11.96 -0.86 -0.91
CA LEU A 195 -12.28 0.26 -0.04
C LEU A 195 -11.07 1.19 0.02
N TYR A 196 -11.20 2.39 -0.52
CA TYR A 196 -10.12 3.39 -0.55
C TYR A 196 -10.32 4.45 0.53
N VAL A 197 -9.22 4.97 1.07
CA VAL A 197 -9.20 6.20 1.89
C VAL A 197 -8.08 7.10 1.41
N GLN A 198 -8.31 8.42 1.43
CA GLN A 198 -7.30 9.41 1.10
C GLN A 198 -6.52 9.80 2.36
N VAL A 199 -5.23 9.50 2.40
CA VAL A 199 -4.41 9.69 3.60
C VAL A 199 -4.06 11.16 3.80
N GLY A 200 -3.81 11.89 2.71
CA GLY A 200 -3.54 13.32 2.70
C GLY A 200 -2.10 13.72 3.08
N GLN A 201 -1.39 12.94 3.90
CA GLN A 201 0.01 13.19 4.29
C GLN A 201 0.82 11.90 4.31
N SER A 202 2.14 12.02 4.18
CA SER A 202 3.03 10.87 4.29
C SER A 202 3.04 10.30 5.72
N ARG A 203 3.29 8.99 5.83
CA ARG A 203 3.34 8.29 7.13
C ARG A 203 4.37 8.88 8.08
N ILE A 204 5.51 9.35 7.56
CA ILE A 204 6.58 9.96 8.36
C ILE A 204 6.15 11.35 8.85
N ALA A 205 5.47 12.12 8.00
CA ALA A 205 5.02 13.48 8.35
C ALA A 205 3.90 13.47 9.40
N ASN A 206 2.98 12.50 9.34
CA ASN A 206 1.88 12.37 10.29
C ASN A 206 1.52 10.90 10.56
N PRO A 207 2.27 10.21 11.42
CA PRO A 207 2.05 8.79 11.71
C PRO A 207 0.71 8.54 12.43
N ARG A 208 0.21 9.52 13.18
CA ARG A 208 -1.08 9.41 13.86
C ARG A 208 -2.24 9.39 12.86
N LEU A 209 -2.18 10.22 11.82
CA LEU A 209 -3.16 10.22 10.74
C LEU A 209 -3.10 8.92 9.93
N TYR A 210 -1.90 8.40 9.67
CA TYR A 210 -1.73 7.09 9.06
C TYR A 210 -2.45 5.99 9.86
N LEU A 211 -2.20 5.91 11.16
CA LEU A 211 -2.84 4.94 12.06
C LEU A 211 -4.35 5.14 12.15
N HIS A 212 -4.83 6.38 12.16
CA HIS A 212 -6.26 6.68 12.11
C HIS A 212 -6.94 6.01 10.90
N TRP A 213 -6.35 6.12 9.71
CA TRP A 213 -6.90 5.51 8.50
C TRP A 213 -6.84 3.97 8.51
N VAL A 214 -5.77 3.40 9.07
CA VAL A 214 -5.69 1.94 9.32
C VAL A 214 -6.85 1.50 10.23
N GLN A 215 -7.12 2.25 11.30
CA GLN A 215 -8.24 2.00 12.23
C GLN A 215 -9.62 2.19 11.59
N GLN A 216 -9.77 3.04 10.57
CA GLN A 216 -11.03 3.17 9.83
C GLN A 216 -11.24 2.00 8.87
N LEU A 217 -10.20 1.54 8.17
CA LEU A 217 -10.32 0.49 7.16
C LEU A 217 -10.50 -0.91 7.75
N LEU A 218 -9.73 -1.27 8.78
CA LEU A 218 -9.69 -2.64 9.31
C LEU A 218 -11.04 -3.18 9.79
N PRO A 219 -11.88 -2.42 10.52
CA PRO A 219 -13.20 -2.91 10.96
C PRO A 219 -14.09 -3.40 9.81
N HIS A 220 -14.01 -2.78 8.63
CA HIS A 220 -14.74 -3.24 7.45
C HIS A 220 -14.23 -4.60 6.96
N GLY A 221 -12.92 -4.84 7.01
CA GLY A 221 -12.31 -6.13 6.75
C GLY A 221 -12.72 -7.19 7.76
N MET A 222 -12.67 -6.87 9.05
CA MET A 222 -13.06 -7.78 10.12
C MET A 222 -14.55 -8.16 10.03
N ALA A 223 -15.41 -7.21 9.70
CA ALA A 223 -16.83 -7.47 9.44
C ALA A 223 -17.04 -8.42 8.25
N LYS A 224 -16.15 -8.39 7.24
CA LYS A 224 -16.16 -9.33 6.13
C LYS A 224 -15.67 -10.72 6.54
N MET A 225 -14.59 -10.79 7.32
CA MET A 225 -14.07 -12.05 7.88
C MET A 225 -15.14 -12.76 8.72
N ALA A 226 -15.84 -12.03 9.59
CA ALA A 226 -16.91 -12.58 10.43
C ALA A 226 -18.08 -13.20 9.63
N ARG A 227 -18.26 -12.82 8.35
CA ARG A 227 -19.36 -13.30 7.49
C ARG A 227 -18.94 -14.38 6.50
N SER A 228 -17.65 -14.66 6.35
CA SER A 228 -17.13 -15.52 5.30
C SER A 228 -15.95 -16.33 5.82
N GLU A 229 -16.15 -17.64 5.99
CA GLU A 229 -15.10 -18.58 6.42
C GLU A 229 -13.87 -18.49 5.49
N ARG A 230 -14.06 -18.39 4.17
CA ARG A 230 -12.95 -18.26 3.21
C ARG A 230 -12.13 -17.00 3.44
N CYS A 231 -12.74 -15.92 3.91
CA CYS A 231 -12.05 -14.68 4.24
C CYS A 231 -11.40 -14.76 5.61
N ARG A 232 -12.14 -15.26 6.61
CA ARG A 232 -11.64 -15.46 7.97
C ARG A 232 -10.39 -16.32 7.97
N VAL A 233 -10.46 -17.51 7.39
CA VAL A 233 -9.34 -18.44 7.29
C VAL A 233 -8.27 -17.94 6.32
N GLY A 234 -8.67 -17.21 5.26
CA GLY A 234 -7.72 -16.61 4.33
C GLY A 234 -6.75 -15.65 4.99
N GLY A 235 -7.21 -14.92 6.02
CA GLY A 235 -6.42 -14.01 6.82
C GLY A 235 -6.25 -12.63 6.17
N LEU A 236 -5.26 -11.87 6.63
CA LEU A 236 -4.92 -10.52 6.17
C LEU A 236 -3.48 -10.49 5.69
N PHE A 237 -3.24 -9.91 4.52
CA PHE A 237 -1.93 -9.48 4.07
C PHE A 237 -1.85 -7.95 4.10
N PHE A 238 -0.93 -7.39 4.87
CA PHE A 238 -0.71 -5.96 5.01
C PHE A 238 0.64 -5.61 4.36
N ASP A 239 0.63 -4.88 3.25
CA ASP A 239 1.84 -4.26 2.70
C ASP A 239 2.12 -2.92 3.41
N PHE A 240 3.08 -2.92 4.33
CA PHE A 240 3.52 -1.71 5.03
C PHE A 240 4.54 -0.91 4.19
N GLY A 241 5.17 -1.55 3.21
CA GLY A 241 6.18 -0.92 2.35
C GLY A 241 7.54 -0.75 3.03
N VAL A 242 8.14 0.43 2.85
CA VAL A 242 9.56 0.66 3.14
C VAL A 242 9.76 1.48 4.41
N LEU A 243 10.70 1.07 5.24
CA LEU A 243 11.29 1.85 6.33
C LEU A 243 12.73 2.21 5.98
N GLU A 244 12.96 3.45 5.58
CA GLU A 244 14.30 3.90 5.17
C GLU A 244 15.26 3.89 6.37
N PRO A 245 16.43 3.21 6.27
CA PRO A 245 17.40 3.15 7.37
C PRO A 245 17.81 4.52 7.89
N HIS A 246 18.02 5.47 6.98
CA HIS A 246 18.43 6.83 7.33
C HIS A 246 17.39 7.55 8.19
N ALA A 247 16.09 7.36 7.93
CA ALA A 247 15.03 7.98 8.72
C ALA A 247 14.94 7.36 10.13
N VAL A 248 15.26 6.06 10.27
CA VAL A 248 15.35 5.39 11.57
C VAL A 248 16.55 5.90 12.35
N GLU A 249 17.73 5.91 11.73
CA GLU A 249 18.98 6.38 12.35
C GLU A 249 18.86 7.84 12.81
N GLN A 250 18.33 8.73 11.97
CA GLN A 250 18.09 10.13 12.35
C GLN A 250 17.16 10.27 13.57
N ALA A 251 16.10 9.46 13.63
CA ALA A 251 15.16 9.51 14.75
C ALA A 251 15.79 8.98 16.05
N GLU A 252 16.64 7.95 15.96
CA GLU A 252 17.41 7.42 17.10
C GLU A 252 18.45 8.44 17.60
N GLU A 253 19.19 9.09 16.70
CA GLU A 253 20.14 10.15 17.03
C GLU A 253 19.46 11.35 17.71
N ALA A 254 18.30 11.78 17.18
CA ALA A 254 17.51 12.86 17.77
C ALA A 254 17.01 12.50 19.18
N ALA A 255 16.57 11.26 19.40
CA ALA A 255 16.15 10.78 20.72
C ALA A 255 17.31 10.71 21.73
N ALA A 256 18.49 10.26 21.29
CA ALA A 256 19.69 10.23 22.14
C ALA A 256 20.14 11.65 22.53
N ALA A 257 20.12 12.59 21.58
CA ALA A 257 20.43 13.99 21.85
C ALA A 257 19.46 14.61 22.88
N ALA A 258 18.16 14.33 22.77
CA ALA A 258 17.15 14.78 23.74
C ALA A 258 17.32 14.15 25.14
N GLY A 259 17.82 12.90 25.23
CA GLY A 259 18.14 12.25 26.50
C GLY A 259 19.40 12.81 27.18
N SER A 260 20.36 13.32 26.40
CA SER A 260 21.64 13.86 26.89
C SER A 260 21.57 15.32 27.37
N SER A 261 20.54 16.07 26.97
CA SER A 261 20.36 17.49 27.31
C SER A 261 19.69 17.73 28.68
N ALA A 262 19.41 16.67 29.44
CA ALA A 262 18.86 16.74 30.79
C ALA A 262 19.92 16.96 31.88
N ASP A 263 20.93 17.80 31.62
CA ASP A 263 21.93 18.23 32.61
C ASP A 263 21.45 19.54 33.27
N PRO A 264 21.06 19.55 34.56
CA PRO A 264 20.40 20.70 35.21
C PRO A 264 21.32 21.89 35.53
N SER A 265 22.58 21.89 35.09
CA SER A 265 23.58 22.89 35.50
C SER A 265 24.25 23.69 34.38
N ALA A 266 23.77 23.65 33.14
CA ALA A 266 24.40 24.38 32.03
C ALA A 266 23.41 25.30 31.30
N SER A 267 23.04 26.42 31.93
CA SER A 267 22.44 27.56 31.23
C SER A 267 23.31 28.80 31.38
N ALA A 268 24.05 29.17 30.33
CA ALA A 268 24.47 30.56 30.11
C ALA A 268 25.08 30.69 28.71
N TYR A 269 24.28 30.69 27.64
CA TYR A 269 24.46 31.49 26.41
C TYR A 269 23.25 31.26 25.48
N PRO A 270 22.61 32.30 24.93
CA PRO A 270 21.51 32.11 23.98
C PRO A 270 22.07 31.76 22.60
N ALA A 271 21.78 30.55 22.12
CA ALA A 271 21.98 30.17 20.73
C ALA A 271 20.97 30.91 19.83
N PRO A 272 21.33 31.26 18.58
CA PRO A 272 20.45 32.02 17.70
C PRO A 272 19.22 31.18 17.33
N THR A 273 18.07 31.82 17.41
CA THR A 273 16.73 31.31 17.07
C THR A 273 16.70 30.67 15.68
N ALA A 274 16.64 29.34 15.63
CA ALA A 274 16.15 28.62 14.48
C ALA A 274 14.61 28.71 14.47
N LEU A 275 14.04 29.50 13.55
CA LEU A 275 12.63 29.36 13.21
C LEU A 275 12.45 28.00 12.52
N GLY A 276 11.93 27.03 13.26
CA GLY A 276 11.50 25.74 12.74
C GLY A 276 10.70 25.03 13.82
N CYS A 277 9.43 24.74 13.54
CA CYS A 277 8.49 24.09 14.45
C CYS A 277 9.11 22.83 15.08
N ASP A 278 9.21 22.79 16.41
CA ASP A 278 9.57 21.62 17.23
C ASP A 278 8.55 20.48 16.99
N LYS A 279 8.65 19.80 15.85
CA LYS A 279 8.03 18.50 15.64
C LYS A 279 9.09 17.47 15.95
N MET A 280 9.07 16.97 17.19
CA MET A 280 9.84 15.78 17.58
C MET A 280 9.53 14.68 16.55
N GLN A 281 10.52 14.36 15.71
CA GLN A 281 10.36 13.43 14.61
C GLN A 281 10.09 12.03 15.18
N ALA A 282 8.88 11.52 14.96
CA ALA A 282 8.51 10.19 15.44
C ALA A 282 9.39 9.13 14.79
N ASN A 283 9.89 8.17 15.58
CA ASN A 283 10.67 7.08 15.04
C ASN A 283 9.79 6.23 14.10
N PRO A 284 10.18 6.00 12.83
CA PRO A 284 9.40 5.19 11.91
C PRO A 284 9.10 3.77 12.41
N LEU A 285 9.97 3.18 13.23
CA LEU A 285 9.75 1.88 13.87
C LEU A 285 8.61 1.92 14.89
N ASP A 286 8.38 3.07 15.55
CA ASP A 286 7.25 3.22 16.48
C ASP A 286 5.93 3.16 15.73
N THR A 287 5.88 3.77 14.54
CA THR A 287 4.69 3.72 13.68
C THR A 287 4.44 2.29 13.18
N LEU A 288 5.49 1.53 12.87
CA LEU A 288 5.38 0.13 12.50
C LEU A 288 4.84 -0.72 13.67
N LEU A 289 5.40 -0.57 14.87
CA LEU A 289 4.94 -1.28 16.07
C LEU A 289 3.51 -0.92 16.45
N ASP A 290 3.15 0.36 16.39
CA ASP A 290 1.78 0.81 16.61
C ASP A 290 0.83 0.20 15.56
N THR A 291 1.28 0.08 14.30
CA THR A 291 0.50 -0.57 13.23
C THR A 291 0.33 -2.07 13.50
N ILE A 292 1.38 -2.77 13.95
CA ILE A 292 1.33 -4.18 14.34
C ILE A 292 0.29 -4.40 15.45
N VAL A 293 0.29 -3.53 16.46
CA VAL A 293 -0.67 -3.60 17.58
C VAL A 293 -2.08 -3.30 17.10
N VAL A 294 -2.27 -2.17 16.41
CA VAL A 294 -3.58 -1.71 15.93
C VAL A 294 -4.23 -2.69 14.95
N ALA A 295 -3.45 -3.30 14.06
CA ALA A 295 -3.93 -4.27 13.08
C ALA A 295 -3.96 -5.71 13.61
N ASP A 296 -3.57 -5.90 14.87
CA ASP A 296 -3.47 -7.20 15.53
C ASP A 296 -2.69 -8.21 14.67
N ILE A 297 -1.51 -7.82 14.22
CA ILE A 297 -0.64 -8.62 13.36
C ILE A 297 0.03 -9.72 14.19
N ASP A 298 0.01 -10.96 13.67
CA ASP A 298 0.60 -12.14 14.30
C ASP A 298 1.85 -12.66 13.57
N HIS A 299 2.06 -12.24 12.31
CA HIS A 299 3.25 -12.55 11.53
C HIS A 299 3.83 -11.26 10.92
N VAL A 300 5.09 -10.96 11.22
CA VAL A 300 5.83 -9.87 10.56
C VAL A 300 6.89 -10.48 9.65
N CYS A 301 6.79 -10.17 8.36
CA CYS A 301 7.71 -10.59 7.32
C CYS A 301 8.63 -9.43 6.93
N VAL A 302 9.89 -9.53 7.32
CA VAL A 302 10.93 -8.61 6.88
C VAL A 302 11.53 -9.14 5.58
N VAL A 303 11.52 -8.35 4.52
CA VAL A 303 11.95 -8.77 3.19
C VAL A 303 13.33 -8.21 2.86
N GLY A 304 14.33 -9.10 2.77
CA GLY A 304 15.67 -8.79 2.29
C GLY A 304 16.55 -7.97 3.24
N SER A 305 16.18 -7.87 4.53
CA SER A 305 16.93 -7.05 5.51
C SER A 305 17.02 -7.68 6.90
N SER A 306 18.16 -8.30 7.19
CA SER A 306 18.47 -8.73 8.56
C SER A 306 18.63 -7.54 9.51
N TRP A 307 19.11 -6.40 9.03
CA TRP A 307 19.25 -5.17 9.83
C TRP A 307 17.89 -4.71 10.36
N LEU A 308 16.88 -4.60 9.49
CA LEU A 308 15.56 -4.15 9.89
C LEU A 308 14.89 -5.16 10.84
N ARG A 309 15.10 -6.45 10.59
CA ARG A 309 14.63 -7.53 11.47
C ARG A 309 15.15 -7.34 12.90
N TRP A 310 16.44 -7.05 13.04
CA TRP A 310 17.07 -6.78 14.33
C TRP A 310 16.60 -5.48 14.98
N LYS A 311 16.55 -4.39 14.20
CA LYS A 311 16.08 -3.09 14.68
C LYS A 311 14.64 -3.12 15.19
N LEU A 312 13.77 -3.91 14.56
CA LEU A 312 12.40 -4.09 15.03
C LEU A 312 12.34 -4.75 16.41
N VAL A 313 13.14 -5.80 16.63
CA VAL A 313 13.23 -6.50 17.92
C VAL A 313 13.75 -5.57 18.99
N GLN A 314 14.84 -4.85 18.69
CA GLN A 314 15.41 -3.86 19.61
C GLN A 314 14.36 -2.83 20.01
N ARG A 315 13.67 -2.24 19.03
CA ARG A 315 12.70 -1.19 19.32
C ARG A 315 11.47 -1.69 20.06
N ALA A 316 11.00 -2.91 19.76
CA ALA A 316 9.91 -3.54 20.49
C ALA A 316 10.30 -3.78 21.95
N TRP A 317 11.52 -4.29 22.18
CA TRP A 317 12.06 -4.51 23.52
C TRP A 317 12.14 -3.22 24.33
N GLU A 318 12.64 -2.13 23.73
CA GLU A 318 12.72 -0.80 24.34
C GLU A 318 11.34 -0.25 24.72
N ARG A 319 10.31 -0.44 23.87
CA ARG A 319 8.96 0.11 24.11
C ARG A 319 8.12 -0.69 25.06
N PHE A 320 8.21 -2.02 25.01
CA PHE A 320 7.31 -2.91 25.73
C PHE A 320 7.95 -3.56 26.95
N GLY A 321 9.18 -3.17 27.29
CA GLY A 321 9.82 -3.48 28.57
C GLY A 321 10.17 -4.95 28.74
N GLY A 322 11.06 -5.47 27.89
CA GLY A 322 11.65 -6.78 28.12
C GLY A 322 12.52 -6.82 29.39
N GLU A 323 12.73 -8.01 29.98
CA GLU A 323 13.55 -8.18 31.19
C GLU A 323 15.03 -7.83 30.94
N GLY A 324 15.45 -6.61 31.26
CA GLY A 324 16.85 -6.13 31.18
C GLY A 324 17.20 -5.39 29.87
N PRO A 325 18.37 -4.74 29.76
CA PRO A 325 18.80 -4.08 28.52
C PRO A 325 19.23 -5.11 27.47
N MET A 326 18.72 -5.01 26.23
CA MET A 326 19.17 -5.82 25.11
C MET A 326 20.35 -5.15 24.41
N ASP A 327 21.58 -5.65 24.66
CA ASP A 327 22.75 -5.25 23.88
C ASP A 327 22.77 -6.00 22.55
N ILE A 328 22.33 -5.33 21.49
CA ILE A 328 22.21 -5.92 20.15
C ILE A 328 23.57 -6.27 19.55
N VAL A 329 24.62 -5.53 19.87
CA VAL A 329 25.96 -5.79 19.31
C VAL A 329 26.51 -7.05 19.95
N GLN A 330 26.34 -7.21 21.26
CA GLN A 330 26.73 -8.43 21.95
C GLN A 330 25.86 -9.63 21.56
N ALA A 331 24.55 -9.42 21.34
CA ALA A 331 23.63 -10.45 20.84
C ALA A 331 23.96 -10.88 19.40
N MET A 332 24.19 -9.94 18.48
CA MET A 332 24.56 -10.26 17.08
C MET A 332 25.93 -10.94 16.97
N LEU A 333 26.84 -10.69 17.91
CA LEU A 333 28.18 -11.30 17.96
C LEU A 333 28.22 -12.65 18.70
N ASP A 334 27.20 -12.97 19.51
CA ASP A 334 27.09 -14.28 20.15
C ASP A 334 26.43 -15.28 19.21
N PRO A 335 27.15 -16.32 18.72
CA PRO A 335 26.57 -17.34 17.84
C PRO A 335 25.45 -18.17 18.50
N ARG A 336 25.20 -17.99 19.81
CA ARG A 336 24.08 -18.61 20.53
C ARG A 336 22.82 -17.78 20.54
N TRP A 337 22.90 -16.50 20.18
CA TRP A 337 21.77 -15.60 20.21
C TRP A 337 21.21 -15.44 18.80
N ASP A 338 20.06 -16.09 18.57
CA ASP A 338 19.27 -15.88 17.35
C ASP A 338 18.21 -14.81 17.60
N VAL A 339 17.75 -14.19 16.52
CA VAL A 339 16.58 -13.30 16.59
C VAL A 339 15.41 -14.08 17.18
N PRO A 340 14.76 -13.62 18.26
CA PRO A 340 13.68 -14.37 18.87
C PRO A 340 12.57 -14.59 17.83
N PRO A 341 12.03 -15.83 17.75
CA PRO A 341 11.00 -16.15 16.77
C PRO A 341 9.69 -15.41 17.06
N GLU A 342 9.46 -15.04 18.32
CA GLU A 342 8.31 -14.27 18.78
C GLU A 342 8.75 -13.03 19.56
N VAL A 343 8.05 -11.92 19.34
CA VAL A 343 8.31 -10.62 19.96
C VAL A 343 7.05 -10.14 20.66
N ALA A 344 7.17 -9.68 21.91
CA ALA A 344 6.06 -9.15 22.69
C ALA A 344 5.80 -7.67 22.38
N CYS A 345 4.52 -7.30 22.24
CA CYS A 345 4.06 -5.93 21.98
C CYS A 345 3.37 -5.28 23.20
N GLY A 346 3.55 -5.84 24.39
CA GLY A 346 2.76 -5.46 25.56
C GLY A 346 1.30 -5.90 25.46
N GLY A 347 0.54 -5.80 26.56
CA GLY A 347 -0.88 -6.17 26.59
C GLY A 347 -1.18 -7.65 26.31
N GLY A 348 -0.18 -8.54 26.35
CA GLY A 348 -0.31 -9.96 26.02
C GLY A 348 -0.30 -10.27 24.52
N GLN A 349 -0.08 -9.28 23.66
CA GLN A 349 0.04 -9.49 22.21
C GLN A 349 1.47 -9.87 21.84
N HIS A 350 1.61 -10.83 20.92
CA HIS A 350 2.89 -11.30 20.39
C HIS A 350 2.79 -11.40 18.86
N PHE A 351 3.91 -11.19 18.17
CA PHE A 351 4.03 -11.49 16.75
C PHE A 351 5.24 -12.37 16.46
N SER A 352 5.11 -13.25 15.48
CA SER A 352 6.20 -14.06 14.96
C SER A 352 6.99 -13.31 13.89
N LEU A 353 8.32 -13.45 13.89
CA LEU A 353 9.20 -12.68 13.01
C LEU A 353 9.89 -13.56 11.96
N HIS A 354 9.61 -13.28 10.70
CA HIS A 354 10.06 -14.06 9.53
C HIS A 354 10.96 -13.23 8.63
N LEU A 355 11.98 -13.86 8.04
CA LEU A 355 12.86 -13.25 7.04
C LEU A 355 12.60 -13.90 5.68
N LEU A 356 12.21 -13.10 4.69
CA LEU A 356 12.13 -13.52 3.29
C LEU A 356 13.32 -12.98 2.53
N ASP A 357 13.81 -13.73 1.56
CA ASP A 357 14.87 -13.23 0.68
C ASP A 357 14.34 -12.10 -0.21
N SER A 358 15.26 -11.21 -0.59
CA SER A 358 14.95 -10.16 -1.55
C SER A 358 14.69 -10.73 -2.93
N VAL A 359 13.64 -10.24 -3.59
CA VAL A 359 13.38 -10.53 -5.00
C VAL A 359 14.32 -9.73 -5.92
N GLU A 360 14.94 -8.66 -5.41
CA GLU A 360 15.87 -7.75 -6.13
C GLU A 360 15.31 -7.21 -7.47
N LEU A 361 14.05 -6.77 -7.45
CA LEU A 361 13.43 -6.16 -8.63
C LEU A 361 13.86 -4.70 -8.75
N VAL A 362 14.71 -4.41 -9.74
CA VAL A 362 15.16 -3.04 -10.02
C VAL A 362 13.97 -2.21 -10.50
N ARG A 363 13.63 -1.16 -9.74
CA ARG A 363 12.69 -0.16 -10.24
C ARG A 363 13.36 0.62 -11.38
N SER A 364 12.97 0.29 -12.61
CA SER A 364 13.53 0.89 -13.83
C SER A 364 12.94 2.27 -14.14
N VAL A 365 11.87 2.66 -13.46
CA VAL A 365 11.06 3.85 -13.75
C VAL A 365 11.13 4.86 -12.62
N PRO A 366 11.45 6.14 -12.90
CA PRO A 366 11.34 7.23 -11.93
C PRO A 366 9.95 7.34 -11.31
N VAL A 367 9.88 7.60 -10.00
CA VAL A 367 8.62 7.67 -9.24
C VAL A 367 7.57 8.59 -9.89
N PRO A 368 7.89 9.80 -10.38
CA PRO A 368 6.87 10.66 -10.99
C PRO A 368 6.25 10.07 -12.27
N LEU A 369 7.04 9.38 -13.08
CA LEU A 369 6.55 8.71 -14.29
C LEU A 369 5.68 7.50 -13.95
N TRP A 370 6.05 6.77 -12.89
CA TRP A 370 5.21 5.72 -12.34
C TRP A 370 3.87 6.31 -11.87
N LYS A 371 3.87 7.26 -10.94
CA LYS A 371 2.63 7.92 -10.47
C LYS A 371 1.74 8.39 -11.64
N ARG A 372 2.32 9.03 -12.66
CA ARG A 372 1.60 9.39 -13.89
C ARG A 372 0.98 8.20 -14.61
N GLN A 373 1.72 7.11 -14.80
CA GLN A 373 1.20 5.90 -15.45
C GLN A 373 0.03 5.31 -14.65
N ARG A 374 0.11 5.32 -13.31
CA ARG A 374 -0.96 4.89 -12.41
C ARG A 374 -2.25 5.71 -12.62
N TRP A 375 -2.05 7.03 -12.59
CA TRP A 375 -2.82 8.08 -13.25
C TRP A 375 -3.69 7.61 -14.41
N LEU A 376 -2.97 7.36 -15.49
CA LEU A 376 -3.54 7.06 -16.79
C LEU A 376 -4.28 5.72 -16.78
N GLN A 377 -3.79 4.72 -16.04
CA GLN A 377 -4.46 3.43 -15.90
C GLN A 377 -5.82 3.55 -15.22
N TYR A 378 -5.95 4.42 -14.21
CA TYR A 378 -7.23 4.64 -13.54
C TYR A 378 -8.28 5.28 -14.48
N PHE A 379 -7.89 6.33 -15.19
CA PHE A 379 -8.84 7.10 -16.03
C PHE A 379 -9.10 6.46 -17.40
N PHE A 380 -8.12 5.81 -17.99
CA PHE A 380 -8.17 5.32 -19.37
C PHE A 380 -8.03 3.78 -19.49
N GLY A 381 -7.85 3.08 -18.37
CA GLY A 381 -7.68 1.64 -18.35
C GLY A 381 -6.29 1.17 -18.78
N THR A 382 -6.17 -0.12 -19.06
CA THR A 382 -4.95 -0.72 -19.60
C THR A 382 -5.05 -0.86 -21.12
N PRO A 383 -3.94 -1.15 -21.82
CA PRO A 383 -4.00 -1.41 -23.26
C PRO A 383 -4.92 -2.58 -23.66
N THR A 384 -5.12 -3.54 -22.76
CA THR A 384 -5.97 -4.72 -22.99
C THR A 384 -7.40 -4.50 -22.52
N SER A 385 -7.59 -3.62 -21.53
CA SER A 385 -8.89 -3.27 -20.97
C SER A 385 -9.06 -1.75 -20.89
N PRO A 386 -9.36 -1.09 -22.03
CA PRO A 386 -9.52 0.36 -22.08
C PRO A 386 -10.80 0.80 -21.38
N VAL A 387 -10.71 1.90 -20.64
CA VAL A 387 -11.83 2.56 -19.98
C VAL A 387 -12.06 3.91 -20.64
N LYS A 388 -13.34 4.28 -20.81
CA LYS A 388 -13.72 5.58 -21.36
C LYS A 388 -14.17 6.50 -20.24
N PRO A 389 -13.36 7.50 -19.85
CA PRO A 389 -13.78 8.45 -18.84
C PRO A 389 -14.83 9.41 -19.41
N THR A 390 -15.59 10.03 -18.51
CA THR A 390 -16.65 10.97 -18.83
C THR A 390 -16.38 12.33 -18.20
N LEU A 391 -16.69 13.39 -18.93
CA LEU A 391 -16.67 14.75 -18.39
C LEU A 391 -17.99 15.06 -17.69
N VAL A 392 -17.91 15.57 -16.47
CA VAL A 392 -19.04 15.98 -15.66
C VAL A 392 -18.79 17.41 -15.17
N THR A 393 -19.74 18.30 -15.43
CA THR A 393 -19.72 19.67 -14.89
C THR A 393 -20.68 19.76 -13.71
N LEU A 394 -20.17 20.33 -12.62
CA LEU A 394 -20.86 20.58 -11.36
C LEU A 394 -20.90 22.08 -11.09
N GLU A 395 -21.93 22.54 -10.39
CA GLU A 395 -21.98 23.91 -9.88
C GLU A 395 -21.15 24.02 -8.60
N ALA A 396 -20.56 25.18 -8.34
CA ALA A 396 -19.77 25.42 -7.13
C ALA A 396 -20.59 25.22 -5.84
N THR A 397 -21.90 25.47 -5.89
CA THR A 397 -22.84 25.24 -4.78
C THR A 397 -22.99 23.77 -4.42
N GLN A 398 -22.81 22.86 -5.38
CA GLN A 398 -23.00 21.40 -5.26
C GLN A 398 -21.79 20.68 -4.69
N VAL A 399 -20.67 21.39 -4.47
CA VAL A 399 -19.38 20.78 -4.15
C VAL A 399 -18.76 21.44 -2.91
N ARG A 400 -18.12 20.62 -2.08
CA ARG A 400 -17.16 21.03 -1.06
C ARG A 400 -15.82 20.39 -1.34
N VAL A 401 -14.75 21.16 -1.17
CA VAL A 401 -13.38 20.64 -1.22
C VAL A 401 -12.80 20.70 0.18
N ALA A 402 -12.17 19.63 0.62
CA ALA A 402 -11.57 19.54 1.95
C ALA A 402 -10.21 18.85 1.93
N THR A 403 -9.40 19.10 2.95
CA THR A 403 -8.21 18.33 3.30
C THR A 403 -8.37 17.74 4.70
N VAL A 404 -7.69 16.63 4.96
CA VAL A 404 -7.70 15.97 6.28
C VAL A 404 -6.27 15.92 6.83
N GLY A 405 -6.10 16.30 8.09
CA GLY A 405 -4.82 16.20 8.82
C GLY A 405 -3.78 17.26 8.48
N ALA A 406 -4.02 18.10 7.47
CA ALA A 406 -3.30 19.36 7.30
C ALA A 406 -3.73 20.31 8.43
N ALA A 407 -2.91 20.42 9.49
CA ALA A 407 -3.01 21.56 10.41
C ALA A 407 -2.99 22.82 9.54
N ALA A 408 -3.97 23.71 9.70
CA ALA A 408 -4.18 24.90 8.87
C ALA A 408 -2.86 25.63 8.55
N ILE A 409 -2.25 25.29 7.42
CA ILE A 409 -1.19 26.10 6.82
C ILE A 409 -1.97 27.13 6.01
N ASP A 410 -2.15 28.32 6.59
CA ASP A 410 -2.72 29.52 5.97
C ASP A 410 -4.18 29.49 5.45
N ALA A 411 -5.01 28.54 5.89
CA ALA A 411 -6.45 28.76 5.79
C ALA A 411 -6.88 29.74 6.89
N MET A 412 -7.04 31.02 6.55
CA MET A 412 -7.86 31.95 7.31
C MET A 412 -9.23 31.31 7.48
N SER A 413 -9.44 30.61 8.60
CA SER A 413 -10.73 30.08 8.97
C SER A 413 -11.72 31.24 9.00
N THR A 414 -12.57 31.33 7.97
CA THR A 414 -13.58 32.38 7.83
C THR A 414 -14.79 32.14 8.73
N LEU A 415 -14.76 31.10 9.57
CA LEU A 415 -15.81 30.79 10.52
C LEU A 415 -15.19 30.67 11.91
N LEU A 416 -15.40 31.72 12.71
CA LEU A 416 -15.16 31.73 14.14
C LEU A 416 -15.95 30.56 14.77
N PRO A 417 -15.31 29.69 15.57
CA PRO A 417 -16.05 28.75 16.40
C PRO A 417 -16.85 29.58 17.42
N MET A 418 -18.17 29.40 17.45
CA MET A 418 -18.98 29.91 18.53
C MET A 418 -18.52 29.25 19.83
N MET A 419 -18.00 30.07 20.74
CA MET A 419 -17.62 29.66 22.09
C MET A 419 -18.86 29.28 22.87
N ASP A 420 -19.06 27.98 23.08
CA ASP A 420 -19.89 27.49 24.18
C ASP A 420 -18.99 26.76 25.18
N SER A 421 -18.90 27.36 26.37
CA SER A 421 -18.46 26.85 27.67
C SER A 421 -16.98 26.45 27.87
N GLU A 422 -16.49 26.90 29.02
CA GLU A 422 -15.15 26.73 29.57
C GLU A 422 -14.86 25.27 29.94
N ASP A 423 -14.04 24.60 29.13
CA ASP A 423 -13.24 23.45 29.59
C ASP A 423 -11.82 23.64 29.06
N ALA A 424 -11.00 24.32 29.87
CA ALA A 424 -9.55 24.45 29.67
C ALA A 424 -8.85 23.12 30.01
N ASN A 425 -9.19 22.06 29.29
CA ASN A 425 -8.34 20.88 29.16
C ASN A 425 -7.65 21.03 27.81
N GLN A 426 -6.32 20.95 27.76
CA GLN A 426 -5.55 21.03 26.52
C GLN A 426 -6.20 20.12 25.46
N GLN A 427 -6.97 20.71 24.54
CA GLN A 427 -7.66 19.99 23.48
C GLN A 427 -6.57 19.36 22.62
N LYS A 428 -6.35 18.07 22.82
CA LYS A 428 -5.45 17.25 22.01
C LYS A 428 -5.91 17.45 20.57
N ALA A 429 -5.12 18.20 19.78
CA ALA A 429 -5.49 18.56 18.42
C ALA A 429 -5.99 17.31 17.67
N ASP A 430 -7.16 17.42 17.05
CA ASP A 430 -7.77 16.31 16.34
C ASP A 430 -6.82 15.83 15.24
N VAL A 431 -6.48 14.54 15.29
CA VAL A 431 -5.50 13.91 14.38
C VAL A 431 -5.97 13.99 12.93
N ALA A 432 -7.29 13.89 12.73
CA ALA A 432 -7.92 13.93 11.41
C ALA A 432 -8.75 15.21 11.24
N ALA A 433 -8.23 16.36 11.71
CA ALA A 433 -8.91 17.64 11.51
C ALA A 433 -9.23 17.89 10.03
N VAL A 434 -10.46 18.34 9.75
CA VAL A 434 -10.93 18.63 8.39
C VAL A 434 -10.82 20.13 8.13
N SER A 435 -10.19 20.51 7.03
CA SER A 435 -10.10 21.90 6.59
C SER A 435 -10.82 22.06 5.25
N PHE A 436 -11.81 22.95 5.19
CA PHE A 436 -12.52 23.25 3.95
C PHE A 436 -11.79 24.31 3.13
N ILE A 437 -11.73 24.09 1.83
CA ILE A 437 -11.04 24.94 0.85
C ILE A 437 -12.08 25.55 -0.08
N THR A 438 -11.99 26.86 -0.31
CA THR A 438 -12.82 27.48 -1.35
C THR A 438 -12.18 27.25 -2.73
N LEU A 439 -13.00 27.07 -3.76
CA LEU A 439 -12.54 26.77 -5.12
C LEU A 439 -11.62 27.86 -5.71
N GLN A 440 -11.61 29.06 -5.13
CA GLN A 440 -10.81 30.20 -5.60
C GLN A 440 -9.44 30.28 -4.94
N ASP A 441 -9.27 29.68 -3.75
CA ASP A 441 -8.04 29.80 -2.96
C ASP A 441 -6.92 28.88 -3.45
N VAL A 442 -7.26 27.87 -4.25
CA VAL A 442 -6.31 26.85 -4.73
C VAL A 442 -6.43 26.69 -6.24
N ALA A 443 -5.27 26.61 -6.91
CA ALA A 443 -5.20 26.32 -8.34
C ALA A 443 -5.53 24.83 -8.60
N LEU A 444 -6.81 24.49 -8.58
CA LEU A 444 -7.29 23.09 -8.69
C LEU A 444 -7.11 22.48 -10.07
N LYS A 445 -6.84 23.27 -11.11
CA LYS A 445 -6.63 22.72 -12.47
C LYS A 445 -5.51 21.67 -12.47
N ASP A 446 -5.73 20.59 -13.21
CA ASP A 446 -4.84 19.42 -13.35
C ASP A 446 -4.65 18.61 -12.05
N HIS A 447 -5.32 18.97 -10.94
CA HIS A 447 -5.28 18.17 -9.72
C HIS A 447 -6.19 16.96 -9.84
N ILE A 448 -5.75 15.88 -9.21
CA ILE A 448 -6.60 14.74 -8.90
C ILE A 448 -7.25 15.00 -7.55
N VAL A 449 -8.56 14.79 -7.48
CA VAL A 449 -9.33 14.87 -6.24
C VAL A 449 -9.96 13.50 -5.94
N ALA A 450 -9.96 13.12 -4.67
CA ALA A 450 -10.64 11.92 -4.21
C ALA A 450 -12.10 12.25 -3.91
N ILE A 451 -13.02 11.46 -4.46
CA ILE A 451 -14.46 11.63 -4.29
C ILE A 451 -14.87 10.91 -3.00
N SER A 452 -15.18 11.67 -1.96
CA SER A 452 -15.59 11.08 -0.68
C SER A 452 -16.98 10.46 -0.76
N THR A 453 -17.23 9.43 0.05
CA THR A 453 -18.59 8.93 0.31
C THR A 453 -19.41 9.91 1.17
N ALA A 454 -18.77 10.88 1.82
CA ALA A 454 -19.45 11.87 2.64
C ALA A 454 -20.18 12.90 1.78
N THR A 455 -21.44 13.18 2.14
CA THR A 455 -22.32 14.12 1.45
C THR A 455 -22.92 15.12 2.44
N GLU A 456 -23.20 16.34 1.99
CA GLU A 456 -23.84 17.36 2.85
C GLU A 456 -25.32 17.07 3.12
N TYR A 457 -25.96 16.34 2.21
CA TYR A 457 -27.35 15.95 2.28
C TYR A 457 -27.48 14.43 2.28
N GLU A 458 -28.47 13.95 3.01
CA GLU A 458 -28.87 12.54 3.05
C GLU A 458 -30.28 12.43 2.47
N ARG A 459 -30.53 11.39 1.65
CA ARG A 459 -31.85 11.11 1.12
C ARG A 459 -32.62 10.23 2.10
N CYS A 460 -33.69 10.77 2.67
CA CYS A 460 -34.57 10.07 3.58
C CYS A 460 -35.38 8.96 2.85
N PRO A 461 -35.96 7.98 3.57
CA PRO A 461 -36.76 6.90 2.96
C PRO A 461 -37.99 7.38 2.18
N ASP A 462 -38.49 8.58 2.49
CA ASP A 462 -39.58 9.26 1.78
C ASP A 462 -39.13 10.00 0.51
N GLY A 463 -37.83 9.97 0.21
CA GLY A 463 -37.21 10.65 -0.93
C GLY A 463 -36.82 12.11 -0.67
N ALA A 464 -37.15 12.68 0.50
CA ALA A 464 -36.78 14.05 0.83
C ALA A 464 -35.28 14.18 1.13
N LEU A 465 -34.68 15.32 0.77
CA LEU A 465 -33.29 15.63 1.10
C LEU A 465 -33.21 16.33 2.45
N ARG A 466 -32.44 15.76 3.36
CA ARG A 466 -32.16 16.33 4.68
C ARG A 466 -30.71 16.78 4.74
N ARG A 467 -30.48 18.06 5.02
CA ARG A 467 -29.12 18.58 5.25
C ARG A 467 -28.59 18.06 6.58
N LEU A 468 -27.39 17.49 6.57
CA LEU A 468 -26.74 17.02 7.78
C LEU A 468 -26.21 18.20 8.61
N PRO A 469 -26.24 18.10 9.95
CA PRO A 469 -25.48 19.00 10.82
C PRO A 469 -24.01 18.99 10.45
N PHE A 470 -23.36 20.15 10.53
CA PHE A 470 -21.96 20.31 10.12
C PHE A 470 -21.01 19.34 10.83
N SER A 471 -21.20 19.10 12.13
CA SER A 471 -20.40 18.16 12.91
C SER A 471 -20.56 16.70 12.47
N GLU A 472 -21.73 16.32 11.96
CA GLU A 472 -21.97 14.98 11.40
C GLU A 472 -21.33 14.83 10.03
N PHE A 473 -21.39 15.87 9.20
CA PHE A 473 -20.71 15.90 7.91
C PHE A 473 -19.18 15.78 8.07
N GLU A 474 -18.57 16.58 8.95
CA GLU A 474 -17.14 16.46 9.25
C GLU A 474 -16.74 15.10 9.82
N ARG A 475 -17.58 14.52 10.69
CA ARG A 475 -17.35 13.16 11.19
C ARG A 475 -17.39 12.14 10.05
N SER A 476 -18.34 12.30 9.13
CA SER A 476 -18.48 11.44 7.94
C SER A 476 -17.27 11.57 7.01
N ILE A 477 -16.65 12.74 6.90
CA ILE A 477 -15.38 12.91 6.16
C ILE A 477 -14.23 12.15 6.85
N ARG A 478 -14.12 12.26 8.18
CA ARG A 478 -13.05 11.60 8.98
C ARG A 478 -13.13 10.07 8.98
N GLN A 479 -14.30 9.52 8.74
CA GLN A 479 -14.58 8.07 8.76
C GLN A 479 -14.90 7.53 7.37
N GLY A 480 -15.04 8.41 6.39
CA GLY A 480 -15.55 8.11 5.07
C GLY A 480 -14.51 7.44 4.18
N ALA A 481 -15.02 6.65 3.25
CA ALA A 481 -14.21 6.07 2.19
C ALA A 481 -14.21 6.99 0.96
N VAL A 482 -13.45 6.58 -0.05
CA VAL A 482 -13.38 7.22 -1.35
C VAL A 482 -14.14 6.35 -2.35
N LEU A 483 -15.13 6.94 -3.01
CA LEU A 483 -15.91 6.32 -4.09
C LEU A 483 -15.07 6.13 -5.36
N GLY A 484 -14.14 7.05 -5.60
CA GLY A 484 -13.27 7.07 -6.76
C GLY A 484 -12.46 8.36 -6.83
N PHE A 485 -11.83 8.62 -7.95
CA PHE A 485 -11.01 9.80 -8.18
C PHE A 485 -11.51 10.55 -9.40
N ALA A 486 -11.27 11.86 -9.42
CA ALA A 486 -11.61 12.73 -10.53
C ALA A 486 -10.41 13.61 -10.87
N LEU A 487 -10.19 13.85 -12.16
CA LEU A 487 -9.22 14.84 -12.64
C LEU A 487 -9.94 16.16 -12.90
N VAL A 488 -9.45 17.24 -12.30
CA VAL A 488 -9.99 18.58 -12.48
C VAL A 488 -9.51 19.15 -13.81
N GLU A 489 -10.43 19.28 -14.76
CA GLU A 489 -10.14 19.73 -16.13
C GLU A 489 -10.20 21.26 -16.23
N SER A 490 -11.22 21.86 -15.62
CA SER A 490 -11.37 23.31 -15.52
C SER A 490 -12.14 23.72 -14.26
N VAL A 491 -11.78 24.88 -13.71
CA VAL A 491 -12.42 25.50 -12.53
C VAL A 491 -12.75 26.95 -12.86
N THR A 492 -13.99 27.35 -12.58
CA THR A 492 -14.46 28.73 -12.57
C THR A 492 -15.13 29.03 -11.23
N PRO A 493 -15.41 30.31 -10.89
CA PRO A 493 -16.10 30.64 -9.64
C PRO A 493 -17.48 29.98 -9.48
N GLU A 494 -18.13 29.63 -10.58
CA GLU A 494 -19.48 29.07 -10.59
C GLU A 494 -19.52 27.57 -10.91
N ARG A 495 -18.48 27.03 -11.57
CA ARG A 495 -18.51 25.68 -12.13
C ARG A 495 -17.18 24.95 -11.99
N LEU A 496 -17.27 23.65 -11.78
CA LEU A 496 -16.15 22.72 -11.73
C LEU A 496 -16.39 21.62 -12.77
N THR A 497 -15.46 21.44 -13.71
CA THR A 497 -15.52 20.36 -14.70
C THR A 497 -14.50 19.29 -14.34
N LEU A 498 -14.99 18.06 -14.23
CA LEU A 498 -14.24 16.90 -13.78
C LEU A 498 -14.24 15.83 -14.86
N LEU A 499 -13.10 15.17 -15.04
CA LEU A 499 -13.00 13.90 -15.74
C LEU A 499 -13.12 12.78 -14.71
N VAL A 500 -14.17 11.96 -14.82
CA VAL A 500 -14.47 10.86 -13.90
C VAL A 500 -14.44 9.52 -14.63
N SER A 501 -14.04 8.45 -13.93
CA SER A 501 -14.00 7.08 -14.45
C SER A 501 -14.97 6.20 -13.67
N GLY A 502 -16.07 5.77 -14.31
CA GLY A 502 -16.99 4.78 -13.73
C GLY A 502 -17.74 5.19 -12.44
N CYS A 503 -17.67 6.46 -12.02
CA CYS A 503 -18.28 6.95 -10.78
C CYS A 503 -19.48 7.87 -11.09
N PRO A 504 -20.73 7.41 -10.90
CA PRO A 504 -21.89 8.29 -11.02
C PRO A 504 -21.89 9.29 -9.85
N LEU A 505 -22.14 10.56 -10.16
CA LEU A 505 -22.17 11.65 -9.18
C LEU A 505 -23.61 12.16 -9.02
N ASP A 506 -24.19 11.96 -7.83
CA ASP A 506 -25.50 12.54 -7.48
C ASP A 506 -25.31 13.99 -7.02
N LYS A 507 -25.64 14.93 -7.90
CA LYS A 507 -25.43 16.37 -7.69
C LYS A 507 -26.31 16.95 -6.59
N GLU A 508 -27.40 16.26 -6.23
CA GLU A 508 -28.35 16.72 -5.22
C GLU A 508 -27.83 16.54 -3.79
N LEU A 509 -26.84 15.66 -3.60
CA LEU A 509 -26.36 15.28 -2.27
C LEU A 509 -25.33 16.25 -1.67
N GLY A 510 -24.86 17.25 -2.42
CA GLY A 510 -23.78 18.14 -1.96
C GLY A 510 -22.47 17.35 -1.77
N LEU A 511 -21.76 17.13 -2.88
CA LEU A 511 -20.61 16.23 -2.96
C LEU A 511 -19.40 16.79 -2.20
N CYS A 512 -18.63 15.91 -1.55
CA CYS A 512 -17.36 16.26 -0.93
C CYS A 512 -16.18 15.66 -1.70
N PHE A 513 -15.21 16.50 -2.03
CA PHE A 513 -13.95 16.10 -2.64
C PHE A 513 -12.79 16.35 -1.69
N LEU A 514 -11.93 15.36 -1.54
CA LEU A 514 -10.70 15.45 -0.78
C LEU A 514 -9.56 15.84 -1.74
N LEU A 515 -8.90 16.95 -1.44
CA LEU A 515 -7.77 17.41 -2.23
C LEU A 515 -6.59 16.45 -2.03
N THR A 516 -5.95 16.08 -3.14
CA THR A 516 -4.72 15.30 -3.14
C THR A 516 -3.54 16.17 -3.59
N GLU A 517 -2.32 15.75 -3.28
CA GLU A 517 -1.10 16.39 -3.79
C GLU A 517 -0.77 15.97 -5.24
N GLU A 518 -1.61 15.13 -5.85
CA GLU A 518 -1.33 14.50 -7.13
C GLU A 518 -1.82 15.36 -8.30
N LEU A 519 -0.91 15.56 -9.27
CA LEU A 519 -1.13 16.37 -10.46
C LEU A 519 -0.99 15.50 -11.71
N LEU A 520 -1.94 15.64 -12.64
CA LEU A 520 -1.88 15.00 -13.95
C LEU A 520 -2.00 16.07 -15.04
N LYS A 521 -0.87 16.72 -15.33
CA LYS A 521 -0.78 17.69 -16.43
C LYS A 521 -1.02 17.00 -17.77
N SER A 522 -1.81 17.62 -18.63
CA SER A 522 -2.05 17.18 -20.02
C SER A 522 -0.75 16.96 -20.78
#